data_AF-A0ABC9DJU2-F1
#
_entry.id   AF-A0ABC9DJU2-F1
#
_cell.length_a   1.000
_cell.length_b   1.000
_cell.length_c   1.000
_cell.angle_alpha   90.00
_cell.angle_beta   90.00
_cell.angle_gamma   90.00
#
_symmetry.space_group_name_H-M   'P 1'
#
loop_
_entity.id
_entity.type
_entity.pdbx_description
1 polymer ?
#
loop_
_entity_poly.entity_id
_entity_poly.type
_entity_poly.pdbx_seq_one_letter_code
_entity_poly.pdbx_strand_id
1 'polypeptide(L)'
;MKPPAGLSWSSLGSLVATAVVVRAALQEVLPPEAHGALRALLSRAAAVFAHPTDTVVVHEADANGVPNELYEAAQLYLGAHCLATAPALHLHKPHGVPEPVASLPDDHVAHDTFRGVCVAWRSQRVDQVSAAFSPFGGSRGFGAPGGFGLGGRQQWCLRLEFPRRHRDVVRGAYVAHVLAEAEALRLKMRERKLYTNNPGMYCGGVGVMDDHRMLWSSHAFSHPSTFDTLAIDPALRDGIRDDLLRFVRRRDHYARAGRAWKRGYLLHGPPGTGKTSLIAAIANLLEFDIYDLELTAVGSNSDLRGLLVSTRPKSLIVVEDIDCSLGLFDRTEKLSSSPLSQDADQSEEDQGFPPHGRRERISLSGVLNFVDGLWSSCVGERLIVFTTNHVDRLDPALLRPGRMDCKIELGYCKGHALRVLANNYLGLADNDDDCEPADNDRGRYEELMGEAERLLDEVHLTPADVAEVFMGCDGDGAHAALQKLVDDLNTKRLAHKCAVSKAGDV
;
A
#
# COMPACT_ATOMS: atom_id res chain seq x y z
N MET A 1 -36.43 -17.87 -20.83
CA MET A 1 -35.25 -18.56 -21.41
C MET A 1 -35.33 -18.46 -22.93
N LYS A 2 -34.38 -17.80 -23.59
CA LYS A 2 -34.23 -17.87 -25.06
C LYS A 2 -33.33 -19.07 -25.39
N PRO A 3 -33.65 -19.86 -26.42
CA PRO A 3 -32.77 -20.95 -26.84
C PRO A 3 -31.50 -20.38 -27.49
N PRO A 4 -30.37 -21.09 -27.47
CA PRO A 4 -29.14 -20.65 -28.12
C PRO A 4 -29.37 -20.42 -29.62
N ALA A 5 -28.67 -19.42 -30.18
CA ALA A 5 -28.86 -18.97 -31.55
C ALA A 5 -28.73 -20.13 -32.55
N GLY A 6 -29.82 -20.45 -33.25
CA GLY A 6 -29.89 -21.47 -34.29
C GLY A 6 -30.79 -22.68 -34.00
N LEU A 7 -31.30 -22.86 -32.77
CA LEU A 7 -32.22 -23.95 -32.43
C LEU A 7 -33.57 -23.43 -31.95
N SER A 8 -34.66 -23.85 -32.60
CA SER A 8 -36.03 -23.51 -32.18
C SER A 8 -36.44 -24.37 -30.98
N TRP A 9 -37.35 -23.89 -30.14
CA TRP A 9 -37.94 -24.70 -29.05
C TRP A 9 -38.59 -25.98 -29.58
N SER A 10 -39.13 -25.95 -30.80
CA SER A 10 -39.66 -27.13 -31.49
C SER A 10 -38.57 -28.13 -31.90
N SER A 11 -37.38 -27.67 -32.32
CA SER A 11 -36.26 -28.57 -32.66
C SER A 11 -35.65 -29.22 -31.43
N LEU A 12 -35.56 -28.49 -30.32
CA LEU A 12 -35.15 -29.03 -29.01
C LEU A 12 -36.14 -30.06 -28.49
N GLY A 13 -37.44 -29.77 -28.57
CA GLY A 13 -38.50 -30.71 -28.21
C GLY A 13 -38.48 -31.99 -29.05
N SER A 14 -38.28 -31.87 -30.36
CA SER A 14 -38.14 -33.03 -31.26
C SER A 14 -36.90 -33.86 -30.94
N LEU A 15 -35.75 -33.22 -30.67
CA LEU A 15 -34.51 -33.91 -30.30
C LEU A 15 -34.66 -34.72 -29.00
N VAL A 16 -35.29 -34.13 -27.99
CA VAL A 16 -35.56 -34.81 -26.72
C VAL A 16 -36.54 -35.95 -26.92
N ALA A 17 -37.61 -35.76 -27.69
CA ALA A 17 -38.57 -36.81 -28.00
C ALA A 17 -37.92 -37.99 -28.75
N THR A 18 -37.11 -37.70 -29.77
CA THR A 18 -36.35 -38.72 -30.50
C THR A 18 -35.35 -39.44 -29.58
N ALA A 19 -34.65 -38.72 -28.69
CA ALA A 19 -33.72 -39.33 -27.74
C ALA A 19 -34.43 -40.24 -26.72
N VAL A 20 -35.63 -39.88 -26.26
CA VAL A 20 -36.44 -40.71 -25.36
C VAL A 20 -36.94 -41.97 -26.07
N VAL A 21 -37.41 -41.85 -27.32
CA VAL A 21 -37.85 -43.01 -28.13
C VAL A 21 -36.67 -43.93 -28.43
N VAL A 22 -35.52 -43.39 -28.81
CA VAL A 22 -34.29 -44.18 -29.04
C VAL A 22 -33.83 -44.85 -27.75
N ARG A 23 -33.90 -44.16 -26.61
CA ARG A 23 -33.59 -44.76 -25.30
C ARG A 23 -34.54 -45.90 -24.94
N ALA A 24 -35.84 -45.74 -25.16
CA ALA A 24 -36.83 -46.77 -24.90
C ALA A 24 -36.63 -48.00 -25.81
N ALA A 25 -36.40 -47.78 -27.10
CA ALA A 25 -36.10 -48.85 -28.06
C ALA A 25 -34.80 -49.59 -27.71
N LEU A 26 -33.76 -48.86 -27.27
CA LEU A 26 -32.51 -49.46 -26.81
C LEU A 26 -32.66 -50.23 -25.48
N GLN A 27 -33.66 -49.91 -24.65
CA GLN A 27 -33.94 -50.67 -23.43
C GLN A 27 -34.71 -51.96 -23.69
N GLU A 28 -35.57 -51.99 -24.72
CA GLU A 28 -36.33 -53.20 -25.10
C GLU A 28 -35.53 -54.19 -25.95
N VAL A 29 -34.61 -53.70 -26.79
CA VAL A 29 -33.89 -54.55 -27.77
C VAL A 29 -32.51 -55.01 -27.26
N LEU A 30 -31.83 -54.25 -26.40
CA LEU A 30 -30.50 -54.62 -25.91
C LEU A 30 -30.58 -55.36 -24.57
N PRO A 31 -29.93 -56.54 -24.43
CA PRO A 31 -29.77 -57.17 -23.13
C PRO A 31 -28.94 -56.29 -22.18
N PRO A 32 -29.12 -56.42 -20.84
CA PRO A 32 -28.51 -55.53 -19.85
C PRO A 32 -26.97 -55.49 -19.90
N GLU A 33 -26.34 -56.57 -20.37
CA GLU A 33 -24.89 -56.65 -20.57
C GLU A 33 -24.41 -55.77 -21.74
N ALA A 34 -25.24 -55.56 -22.77
CA ALA A 34 -24.92 -54.76 -23.94
C ALA A 34 -25.06 -53.24 -23.68
N HIS A 35 -25.81 -52.81 -22.66
CA HIS A 35 -25.89 -51.39 -22.26
C HIS A 35 -24.54 -50.87 -21.78
N GLY A 36 -23.73 -51.70 -21.12
CA GLY A 36 -22.37 -51.37 -20.73
C GLY A 36 -21.46 -51.14 -21.95
N ALA A 37 -21.55 -52.03 -22.95
CA ALA A 37 -20.81 -51.91 -24.20
C ALA A 37 -21.22 -50.67 -25.00
N LEU A 38 -22.52 -50.37 -25.10
CA LEU A 38 -23.02 -49.18 -25.79
C LEU A 38 -22.57 -47.89 -25.09
N ARG A 39 -22.62 -47.83 -23.76
CA ARG A 39 -22.07 -46.69 -22.99
C ARG A 39 -20.58 -46.51 -23.24
N ALA A 40 -19.81 -47.60 -23.26
CA ALA A 40 -18.38 -47.56 -23.55
C ALA A 40 -18.10 -47.10 -25.00
N LEU A 41 -18.95 -47.47 -25.95
CA LEU A 41 -18.80 -47.08 -27.35
C LEU A 41 -19.16 -45.61 -27.57
N LEU A 42 -20.23 -45.13 -26.94
CA LEU A 42 -20.63 -43.72 -26.95
C LEU A 42 -19.62 -42.82 -26.22
N SER A 43 -19.06 -43.27 -25.09
CA SER A 43 -18.01 -42.51 -24.38
C SER A 43 -16.71 -42.46 -25.19
N ARG A 44 -16.35 -43.55 -25.89
CA ARG A 44 -15.22 -43.57 -26.84
C ARG A 44 -15.46 -42.67 -28.04
N ALA A 45 -16.66 -42.68 -28.62
CA ALA A 45 -17.00 -41.79 -29.73
C ALA A 45 -16.97 -40.31 -29.30
N ALA A 46 -17.53 -39.98 -28.13
CA ALA A 46 -17.45 -38.64 -27.55
C ALA A 46 -16.00 -38.21 -27.27
N ALA A 47 -15.16 -39.14 -26.78
CA ALA A 47 -13.73 -38.88 -26.56
C ALA A 47 -12.95 -38.64 -27.87
N VAL A 48 -13.39 -39.19 -29.00
CA VAL A 48 -12.81 -38.92 -30.34
C VAL A 48 -13.11 -37.49 -30.81
N PHE A 49 -14.25 -36.92 -30.41
CA PHE A 49 -14.61 -35.52 -30.69
C PHE A 49 -14.14 -34.54 -29.61
N ALA A 50 -13.72 -35.04 -28.44
CA ALA A 50 -13.14 -34.21 -27.40
C ALA A 50 -11.78 -33.68 -27.88
N HIS A 51 -11.66 -32.36 -27.99
CA HIS A 51 -10.38 -31.73 -28.27
C HIS A 51 -9.36 -32.15 -27.20
N PRO A 52 -8.10 -32.43 -27.56
CA PRO A 52 -7.10 -32.77 -26.57
C PRO A 52 -6.96 -31.62 -25.58
N THR A 53 -6.96 -31.95 -24.30
CA THR A 53 -6.69 -31.02 -23.20
C THR A 53 -5.23 -31.14 -22.78
N ASP A 54 -4.64 -30.02 -22.41
CA ASP A 54 -3.38 -29.97 -21.67
C ASP A 54 -3.67 -29.60 -20.23
N THR A 55 -2.81 -30.08 -19.34
CA THR A 55 -2.88 -29.81 -17.91
C THR A 55 -1.56 -29.23 -17.43
N VAL A 56 -1.63 -28.15 -16.68
CA VAL A 56 -0.50 -27.61 -15.92
C VAL A 56 -0.74 -27.96 -14.45
N VAL A 57 0.28 -28.54 -13.82
CA VAL A 57 0.23 -28.90 -12.39
C VAL A 57 1.09 -27.90 -11.62
N VAL A 58 0.49 -27.25 -10.63
CA VAL A 58 1.15 -26.31 -9.74
C VAL A 58 1.15 -26.93 -8.34
N HIS A 59 2.33 -27.30 -7.84
CA HIS A 59 2.50 -27.87 -6.52
C HIS A 59 2.53 -26.77 -5.45
N GLU A 60 2.01 -27.06 -4.25
CA GLU A 60 2.00 -26.16 -3.09
C GLU A 60 3.38 -25.72 -2.63
N ALA A 61 4.38 -26.61 -2.75
CA ALA A 61 5.77 -26.34 -2.41
C ALA A 61 6.69 -26.98 -3.46
N ASP A 62 7.90 -26.46 -3.58
CA ASP A 62 8.94 -27.07 -4.42
C ASP A 62 9.46 -28.39 -3.82
N ALA A 63 10.39 -29.04 -4.52
CA ALA A 63 11.01 -30.29 -4.07
C ALA A 63 11.81 -30.13 -2.75
N ASN A 64 12.15 -28.89 -2.37
CA ASN A 64 12.89 -28.56 -1.16
C ASN A 64 11.98 -28.16 0.01
N GLY A 65 10.66 -28.14 -0.20
CA GLY A 65 9.66 -27.74 0.79
C GLY A 65 9.47 -26.22 0.92
N VAL A 66 9.98 -25.42 -0.01
CA VAL A 66 9.72 -23.98 -0.10
C VAL A 66 8.33 -23.76 -0.71
N PRO A 67 7.43 -22.98 -0.09
CA PRO A 67 6.10 -22.71 -0.63
C PRO A 67 6.19 -22.06 -2.01
N ASN A 68 5.28 -22.46 -2.90
CA ASN A 68 5.24 -21.98 -4.28
C ASN A 68 4.36 -20.74 -4.39
N GLU A 69 4.99 -19.60 -4.73
CA GLU A 69 4.29 -18.32 -4.88
C GLU A 69 3.14 -18.36 -5.88
N LEU A 70 3.28 -19.14 -6.96
CA LEU A 70 2.24 -19.30 -7.98
C LEU A 70 1.02 -20.06 -7.42
N TYR A 71 1.25 -21.05 -6.55
CA TYR A 71 0.16 -21.79 -5.92
C TYR A 71 -0.66 -20.88 -5.01
N GLU A 72 0.01 -20.12 -4.14
CA GLU A 72 -0.65 -19.18 -3.24
C GLU A 72 -1.39 -18.07 -3.99
N ALA A 73 -0.76 -17.53 -5.05
CA ALA A 73 -1.37 -16.52 -5.91
C ALA A 73 -2.64 -17.06 -6.61
N ALA A 74 -2.57 -18.27 -7.14
CA ALA A 74 -3.72 -18.91 -7.78
C ALA A 74 -4.85 -19.18 -6.79
N GLN A 75 -4.55 -19.67 -5.59
CA GLN A 75 -5.56 -19.87 -4.54
C GLN A 75 -6.29 -18.57 -4.19
N LEU A 76 -5.55 -17.46 -4.04
CA LEU A 76 -6.13 -16.15 -3.75
C LEU A 76 -7.01 -15.63 -4.90
N TYR A 77 -6.51 -15.73 -6.14
CA TYR A 77 -7.26 -15.33 -7.33
C TYR A 77 -8.56 -16.13 -7.50
N LEU A 78 -8.47 -17.45 -7.42
CA LEU A 78 -9.63 -18.33 -7.54
C LEU A 78 -10.63 -18.10 -6.42
N GLY A 79 -10.13 -17.86 -5.21
CA GLY A 79 -10.91 -17.47 -4.04
C GLY A 79 -11.79 -16.25 -4.28
N ALA A 80 -11.21 -15.20 -4.87
CA ALA A 80 -11.90 -13.95 -5.12
C ALA A 80 -12.83 -13.99 -6.33
N HIS A 81 -12.47 -14.72 -7.40
CA HIS A 81 -13.15 -14.61 -8.70
C HIS A 81 -14.01 -15.82 -9.08
N CYS A 82 -13.72 -17.00 -8.56
CA CYS A 82 -14.24 -18.26 -9.11
C CYS A 82 -15.07 -19.10 -8.10
N LEU A 83 -15.37 -18.56 -6.91
CA LEU A 83 -16.10 -19.30 -5.86
C LEU A 83 -17.62 -19.07 -5.84
N ALA A 84 -18.18 -18.25 -6.73
CA ALA A 84 -19.62 -17.97 -6.75
C ALA A 84 -20.50 -19.23 -6.92
N THR A 85 -19.97 -20.28 -7.55
CA THR A 85 -20.65 -21.57 -7.77
C THR A 85 -20.18 -22.68 -6.83
N ALA A 86 -19.32 -22.36 -5.85
CA ALA A 86 -18.75 -23.36 -4.96
C ALA A 86 -19.78 -23.83 -3.91
N PRO A 87 -19.93 -25.16 -3.69
CA PRO A 87 -20.88 -25.69 -2.72
C PRO A 87 -20.43 -25.50 -1.25
N ALA A 88 -19.14 -25.24 -1.04
CA ALA A 88 -18.53 -24.93 0.25
C ALA A 88 -17.43 -23.88 0.04
N LEU A 89 -17.05 -23.17 1.10
CA LEU A 89 -15.98 -22.17 1.06
C LEU A 89 -14.91 -22.54 2.09
N HIS A 90 -13.65 -22.61 1.67
CA HIS A 90 -12.52 -22.68 2.60
C HIS A 90 -12.10 -21.27 2.95
N LEU A 91 -12.26 -20.87 4.21
CA LEU A 91 -11.85 -19.56 4.70
C LEU A 91 -10.64 -19.71 5.63
N HIS A 92 -9.66 -18.84 5.45
CA HIS A 92 -8.52 -18.72 6.35
C HIS A 92 -8.24 -17.25 6.65
N LYS A 93 -7.77 -16.94 7.85
CA LYS A 93 -7.37 -15.58 8.22
C LYS A 93 -5.85 -15.55 8.43
N PRO A 94 -5.05 -15.14 7.43
CA PRO A 94 -3.62 -14.97 7.60
C PRO A 94 -3.34 -13.91 8.68
N HIS A 95 -2.26 -14.09 9.45
CA HIS A 95 -1.81 -13.08 10.39
C HIS A 95 -1.43 -11.77 9.66
N GLY A 96 -2.00 -10.64 10.09
CA GLY A 96 -1.74 -9.32 9.49
C GLY A 96 -2.62 -8.96 8.28
N VAL A 97 -3.66 -9.77 8.00
CA VAL A 97 -4.73 -9.43 7.05
C VAL A 97 -6.01 -9.12 7.85
N PRO A 98 -6.69 -7.99 7.60
CA PRO A 98 -7.87 -7.58 8.35
C PRO A 98 -9.04 -8.54 8.12
N GLU A 99 -9.23 -9.00 6.88
CA GLU A 99 -10.35 -9.84 6.45
C GLU A 99 -9.94 -11.30 6.18
N PRO A 100 -10.84 -12.27 6.38
CA PRO A 100 -10.59 -13.66 6.00
C PRO A 100 -10.53 -13.81 4.46
N VAL A 101 -9.60 -14.63 3.99
CA VAL A 101 -9.39 -14.96 2.59
C VAL A 101 -10.08 -16.29 2.28
N ALA A 102 -10.77 -16.35 1.14
CA ALA A 102 -11.32 -17.60 0.62
C ALA A 102 -10.30 -18.32 -0.26
N SER A 103 -10.29 -19.64 -0.21
CA SER A 103 -9.49 -20.52 -1.07
C SER A 103 -10.37 -21.57 -1.75
N LEU A 104 -9.83 -22.19 -2.81
CA LEU A 104 -10.55 -23.20 -3.57
C LEU A 104 -10.78 -24.45 -2.68
N PRO A 105 -12.04 -24.87 -2.47
CA PRO A 105 -12.35 -26.08 -1.71
C PRO A 105 -11.78 -27.34 -2.36
N ASP A 106 -11.60 -28.37 -1.54
CA ASP A 106 -11.18 -29.69 -1.98
C ASP A 106 -12.18 -30.25 -3.01
N ASP A 107 -11.66 -30.87 -4.08
CA ASP A 107 -12.42 -31.51 -5.16
C ASP A 107 -13.35 -30.60 -5.98
N HIS A 108 -13.42 -29.29 -5.67
CA HIS A 108 -14.17 -28.33 -6.47
C HIS A 108 -13.43 -27.99 -7.77
N VAL A 109 -14.20 -27.83 -8.85
CA VAL A 109 -13.69 -27.36 -10.14
C VAL A 109 -14.16 -25.93 -10.34
N ALA A 110 -13.22 -24.99 -10.20
CA ALA A 110 -13.44 -23.59 -10.52
C ALA A 110 -13.28 -23.37 -12.02
N HIS A 111 -14.25 -22.71 -12.65
CA HIS A 111 -14.19 -22.36 -14.07
C HIS A 111 -13.90 -20.87 -14.21
N ASP A 112 -12.95 -20.55 -15.09
CA ASP A 112 -12.58 -19.18 -15.41
C ASP A 112 -12.53 -18.99 -16.94
N THR A 113 -12.70 -17.75 -17.41
CA THR A 113 -12.66 -17.41 -18.83
C THR A 113 -11.75 -16.22 -19.08
N PHE A 114 -10.64 -16.45 -19.78
CA PHE A 114 -9.67 -15.41 -20.12
C PHE A 114 -9.53 -15.26 -21.63
N ARG A 115 -9.81 -14.06 -22.16
CA ARG A 115 -9.77 -13.75 -23.61
C ARG A 115 -10.56 -14.76 -24.47
N GLY A 116 -11.70 -15.23 -23.95
CA GLY A 116 -12.56 -16.23 -24.61
C GLY A 116 -12.07 -17.69 -24.50
N VAL A 117 -10.98 -17.94 -23.77
CA VAL A 117 -10.50 -19.30 -23.45
C VAL A 117 -11.07 -19.71 -22.11
N CYS A 118 -11.86 -20.79 -22.09
CA CYS A 118 -12.33 -21.40 -20.85
C CYS A 118 -11.23 -22.28 -20.25
N VAL A 119 -10.93 -22.07 -18.98
CA VAL A 119 -9.97 -22.86 -18.21
C VAL A 119 -10.65 -23.40 -16.96
N ALA A 120 -10.20 -24.56 -16.49
CA ALA A 120 -10.72 -25.20 -15.30
C ALA A 120 -9.60 -25.45 -14.30
N TRP A 121 -9.83 -25.04 -13.05
CA TRP A 121 -8.93 -25.26 -11.93
C TRP A 121 -9.50 -26.30 -10.98
N ARG A 122 -8.70 -27.28 -10.61
CA ARG A 122 -9.06 -28.30 -9.62
C ARG A 122 -7.98 -28.41 -8.55
N SER A 123 -8.38 -28.41 -7.28
CA SER A 123 -7.51 -28.78 -6.16
C SER A 123 -7.48 -30.30 -6.01
N GLN A 124 -6.29 -30.89 -5.90
CA GLN A 124 -6.13 -32.33 -5.69
C GLN A 124 -4.93 -32.62 -4.77
N ARG A 125 -5.08 -33.64 -3.91
CA ARG A 125 -3.97 -34.22 -3.14
C ARG A 125 -3.15 -35.18 -3.99
N VAL A 126 -1.83 -35.04 -3.96
CA VAL A 126 -0.89 -35.97 -4.61
C VAL A 126 -0.01 -36.57 -3.53
N ASP A 127 0.05 -37.90 -3.51
CA ASP A 127 1.02 -38.62 -2.70
C ASP A 127 2.40 -38.48 -3.35
N GLN A 128 3.34 -37.78 -2.70
CA GLN A 128 4.73 -37.91 -3.09
C GLN A 128 5.21 -39.31 -2.72
N VAL A 129 5.55 -40.10 -3.73
CA VAL A 129 6.44 -41.24 -3.53
C VAL A 129 7.79 -40.64 -3.19
N SER A 130 8.21 -40.73 -1.92
CA SER A 130 9.58 -40.40 -1.52
C SER A 130 10.52 -41.21 -2.41
N ALA A 131 11.14 -40.57 -3.39
CA ALA A 131 12.30 -41.11 -4.07
C ALA A 131 13.46 -41.06 -3.06
N ALA A 132 13.46 -41.99 -2.12
CA ALA A 132 14.60 -42.29 -1.29
C ALA A 132 15.68 -42.87 -2.22
N PHE A 133 16.50 -42.02 -2.82
CA PHE A 133 17.87 -42.33 -3.27
C PHE A 133 18.51 -41.04 -3.80
N SER A 134 19.08 -40.24 -2.88
CA SER A 134 20.24 -39.41 -3.24
C SER A 134 21.49 -40.25 -2.99
N PRO A 135 22.30 -40.59 -4.01
CA PRO A 135 23.49 -41.44 -3.85
C PRO A 135 24.70 -40.69 -3.27
N PHE A 136 24.57 -39.41 -2.94
CA PHE A 136 25.63 -38.60 -2.33
C PHE A 136 25.25 -38.21 -0.91
N GLY A 137 25.39 -39.16 0.01
CA GLY A 137 25.38 -38.91 1.45
C GLY A 137 26.75 -38.45 1.92
N GLY A 138 26.78 -37.34 2.66
CA GLY A 138 27.97 -36.91 3.40
C GLY A 138 27.79 -35.58 4.12
N SER A 139 27.09 -35.57 5.25
CA SER A 139 27.70 -35.24 6.56
C SER A 139 26.63 -35.12 7.64
N ARG A 140 26.97 -35.61 8.84
CA ARG A 140 26.12 -35.68 10.03
C ARG A 140 25.91 -34.30 10.65
N GLY A 141 24.69 -34.02 11.11
CA GLY A 141 24.37 -32.95 12.06
C GLY A 141 23.23 -33.40 12.97
N PHE A 142 23.52 -33.52 14.26
CA PHE A 142 22.63 -33.98 15.33
C PHE A 142 21.52 -32.97 15.64
N GLY A 143 20.30 -33.45 15.93
CA GLY A 143 19.39 -32.77 16.87
C GLY A 143 17.91 -32.70 16.47
N ALA A 144 17.12 -33.73 16.80
CA ALA A 144 15.77 -33.61 17.41
C ALA A 144 15.21 -35.03 17.70
N PRO A 145 14.75 -35.33 18.92
CA PRO A 145 14.13 -36.62 19.25
C PRO A 145 12.61 -36.54 19.08
N GLY A 146 12.06 -37.38 18.21
CA GLY A 146 10.62 -37.53 18.00
C GLY A 146 10.36 -38.40 16.78
N GLY A 147 10.32 -39.72 16.98
CA GLY A 147 10.00 -40.66 15.90
C GLY A 147 8.55 -40.55 15.43
N PHE A 148 8.31 -40.88 14.16
CA PHE A 148 7.21 -41.68 13.59
C PHE A 148 6.94 -41.27 12.13
N GLY A 149 7.10 -42.22 11.19
CA GLY A 149 6.43 -42.20 9.89
C GLY A 149 7.31 -42.09 8.64
N LEU A 150 7.61 -43.22 8.00
CA LEU A 150 7.72 -43.34 6.54
C LEU A 150 6.32 -43.12 5.91
N GLY A 151 5.75 -41.94 6.11
CA GLY A 151 4.52 -41.51 5.46
C GLY A 151 4.88 -40.63 4.27
N GLY A 152 4.42 -40.98 3.07
CA GLY A 152 4.49 -40.07 1.93
C GLY A 152 3.92 -38.72 2.34
N ARG A 153 4.66 -37.63 2.12
CA ARG A 153 4.14 -36.28 2.36
C ARG A 153 3.02 -36.07 1.34
N GLN A 154 1.78 -36.08 1.82
CA GLN A 154 0.63 -35.66 1.03
C GLN A 154 0.81 -34.18 0.74
N GLN A 155 0.92 -33.83 -0.54
CA GLN A 155 1.11 -32.46 -0.97
C GLN A 155 -0.07 -32.03 -1.82
N TRP A 156 -0.51 -30.79 -1.60
CA TRP A 156 -1.57 -30.22 -2.43
C TRP A 156 -1.03 -29.76 -3.77
N CYS A 157 -1.82 -29.93 -4.82
CA CYS A 157 -1.55 -29.37 -6.12
C CYS A 157 -2.82 -28.79 -6.75
N LEU A 158 -2.64 -27.73 -7.52
CA LEU A 158 -3.65 -27.18 -8.40
C LEU A 158 -3.42 -27.70 -9.81
N ARG A 159 -4.45 -28.26 -10.42
CA ARG A 159 -4.46 -28.66 -11.82
C ARG A 159 -5.23 -27.64 -12.64
N LEU A 160 -4.55 -27.03 -13.60
CA LEU A 160 -5.10 -26.11 -14.58
C LEU A 160 -5.30 -26.86 -15.89
N GLU A 161 -6.55 -27.12 -16.25
CA GLU A 161 -6.96 -27.83 -17.47
C GLU A 161 -7.48 -26.86 -18.53
N PHE A 162 -7.01 -27.01 -19.77
CA PHE A 162 -7.40 -26.16 -20.90
C PHE A 162 -7.22 -26.87 -22.26
N PRO A 163 -7.89 -26.41 -23.33
CA PRO A 163 -7.70 -26.96 -24.68
C PRO A 163 -6.27 -26.75 -25.19
N ARG A 164 -5.60 -27.81 -25.70
CA ARG A 164 -4.19 -27.76 -26.17
C ARG A 164 -3.88 -26.61 -27.13
N ARG A 165 -4.83 -26.24 -27.98
CA ARG A 165 -4.71 -25.15 -28.95
C ARG A 165 -4.40 -23.78 -28.33
N HIS A 166 -4.66 -23.58 -27.04
CA HIS A 166 -4.45 -22.32 -26.33
C HIS A 166 -3.24 -22.36 -25.38
N ARG A 167 -2.36 -23.36 -25.49
CA ARG A 167 -1.21 -23.54 -24.61
C ARG A 167 -0.32 -22.30 -24.50
N ASP A 168 -0.05 -21.62 -25.61
CA ASP A 168 0.82 -20.43 -25.61
C ASP A 168 0.16 -19.23 -24.92
N VAL A 169 -1.16 -19.08 -25.07
CA VAL A 169 -1.94 -18.03 -24.39
C VAL A 169 -1.99 -18.28 -22.89
N VAL A 170 -2.21 -19.53 -22.49
CA VAL A 170 -2.28 -19.90 -21.07
C VAL A 170 -0.92 -19.71 -20.39
N ARG A 171 0.15 -20.24 -20.99
CA ARG A 171 1.51 -20.14 -20.43
C ARG A 171 2.07 -18.71 -20.49
N GLY A 172 1.84 -18.00 -21.60
CA GLY A 172 2.45 -16.69 -21.83
C GLY A 172 1.67 -15.51 -21.27
N ALA A 173 0.35 -15.61 -21.09
CA ALA A 173 -0.49 -14.48 -20.68
C ALA A 173 -1.40 -14.78 -19.49
N TYR A 174 -2.07 -15.93 -19.44
CA TYR A 174 -3.02 -16.23 -18.37
C TYR A 174 -2.35 -16.38 -17.00
N VAL A 175 -1.25 -17.14 -16.91
CA VAL A 175 -0.51 -17.31 -15.65
C VAL A 175 0.00 -15.96 -15.12
N ALA A 176 0.55 -15.12 -16.01
CA ALA A 176 1.00 -13.78 -15.65
C ALA A 176 -0.16 -12.88 -15.18
N HIS A 177 -1.34 -13.01 -15.79
CA HIS A 177 -2.54 -12.31 -15.36
C HIS A 177 -3.00 -12.74 -13.97
N VAL A 178 -3.04 -14.05 -13.69
CA VAL A 178 -3.38 -14.59 -12.36
C VAL A 178 -2.41 -14.08 -11.29
N LEU A 179 -1.10 -14.07 -11.58
CA LEU A 179 -0.10 -13.52 -10.66
C LEU A 179 -0.31 -12.02 -10.41
N ALA A 180 -0.52 -11.23 -11.47
CA ALA A 180 -0.74 -9.80 -11.36
C ALA A 180 -2.02 -9.42 -10.60
N GLU A 181 -3.13 -10.12 -10.86
CA GLU A 181 -4.40 -9.92 -10.13
C GLU A 181 -4.26 -10.36 -8.67
N ALA A 182 -3.58 -11.49 -8.41
CA ALA A 182 -3.33 -11.92 -7.05
C ALA A 182 -2.45 -10.92 -6.28
N GLU A 183 -1.42 -10.33 -6.89
CA GLU A 183 -0.65 -9.24 -6.29
C GLU A 183 -1.52 -8.01 -6.00
N ALA A 184 -2.41 -7.64 -6.92
CA ALA A 184 -3.36 -6.54 -6.71
C ALA A 184 -4.33 -6.84 -5.55
N LEU A 185 -4.83 -8.07 -5.43
CA LEU A 185 -5.66 -8.52 -4.32
C LEU A 185 -4.89 -8.51 -3.00
N ARG A 186 -3.66 -9.04 -2.97
CA ARG A 186 -2.79 -8.98 -1.78
C ARG A 186 -2.60 -7.55 -1.32
N LEU A 187 -2.45 -6.62 -2.26
CA LEU A 187 -2.28 -5.21 -1.93
C LEU A 187 -3.54 -4.56 -1.36
N LYS A 188 -4.72 -4.91 -1.86
CA LYS A 188 -6.00 -4.44 -1.30
C LYS A 188 -6.28 -5.03 0.07
N MET A 189 -5.90 -6.29 0.26
CA MET A 189 -6.14 -7.02 1.52
C MET A 189 -5.05 -6.75 2.56
N ARG A 190 -3.91 -6.13 2.23
CA ARG A 190 -2.87 -5.89 3.22
C ARG A 190 -3.31 -4.82 4.21
N GLU A 191 -2.97 -5.02 5.47
CA GLU A 191 -2.92 -3.91 6.42
C GLU A 191 -1.74 -3.00 6.05
N ARG A 192 -2.02 -1.70 5.85
CA ARG A 192 -0.99 -0.69 5.59
C ARG A 192 -0.08 -0.57 6.80
N LYS A 193 1.20 -0.35 6.56
CA LYS A 193 2.19 -0.27 7.64
C LYS A 193 2.91 1.07 7.66
N LEU A 194 3.23 1.50 8.89
CA LEU A 194 4.16 2.57 9.18
C LEU A 194 5.49 1.93 9.57
N TYR A 195 6.54 2.30 8.85
CA TYR A 195 7.89 1.84 9.07
C TYR A 195 8.76 2.95 9.63
N THR A 196 9.54 2.65 10.66
CA THR A 196 10.56 3.58 11.21
C THR A 196 11.93 2.91 11.20
N ASN A 197 12.99 3.66 10.91
CA ASN A 197 14.34 3.12 10.85
C ASN A 197 14.89 2.82 12.25
N ASN A 198 15.53 1.66 12.41
CA ASN A 198 16.07 1.23 13.70
C ASN A 198 17.46 1.86 13.96
N PRO A 199 17.67 2.66 15.03
CA PRO A 199 18.95 3.34 15.28
C PRO A 199 20.09 2.40 15.72
N GLY A 200 19.75 1.27 16.37
CA GLY A 200 20.69 0.41 17.09
C GLY A 200 21.50 -0.58 16.25
N MET A 201 21.21 -0.70 14.95
CA MET A 201 21.78 -1.78 14.11
C MET A 201 23.02 -1.36 13.30
N TYR A 202 23.34 -0.07 13.25
CA TYR A 202 24.47 0.46 12.46
C TYR A 202 25.82 0.43 13.20
N CYS A 203 25.81 -0.01 14.47
CA CYS A 203 26.96 -0.03 15.36
C CYS A 203 27.40 -1.48 15.68
N GLY A 204 27.89 -2.20 14.67
CA GLY A 204 28.53 -3.49 14.86
C GLY A 204 28.93 -4.08 13.52
N GLY A 205 30.23 -4.30 13.31
CA GLY A 205 30.82 -4.75 12.04
C GLY A 205 30.45 -6.18 11.60
N VAL A 206 29.23 -6.62 11.85
CA VAL A 206 28.65 -7.85 11.30
C VAL A 206 28.00 -7.47 9.98
N GLY A 207 28.41 -8.14 8.90
CA GLY A 207 28.14 -7.75 7.52
C GLY A 207 26.68 -7.44 7.21
N VAL A 208 26.51 -6.60 6.19
CA VAL A 208 25.25 -6.25 5.52
C VAL A 208 24.37 -7.49 5.34
N MET A 209 23.47 -7.73 6.28
CA MET A 209 22.35 -8.65 6.06
C MET A 209 21.19 -7.79 5.57
N ASP A 210 20.74 -8.03 4.33
CA ASP A 210 19.62 -7.37 3.65
C ASP A 210 18.25 -7.69 4.28
N ASP A 211 18.18 -7.98 5.58
CA ASP A 211 16.92 -8.31 6.24
C ASP A 211 16.13 -7.03 6.53
N HIS A 212 15.07 -6.81 5.74
CA HIS A 212 14.14 -5.69 5.84
C HIS A 212 13.65 -5.45 7.28
N ARG A 213 13.47 -6.53 8.07
CA ARG A 213 12.99 -6.47 9.46
C ARG A 213 14.02 -5.92 10.44
N MET A 214 15.31 -5.99 10.11
CA MET A 214 16.38 -5.44 10.94
C MET A 214 16.53 -3.94 10.71
N LEU A 215 16.33 -3.49 9.48
CA LEU A 215 16.43 -2.08 9.08
C LEU A 215 15.20 -1.26 9.48
N TRP A 216 14.01 -1.86 9.37
CA TRP A 216 12.74 -1.18 9.60
C TRP A 216 11.91 -1.87 10.67
N SER A 217 11.54 -1.12 11.72
CA SER A 217 10.42 -1.51 12.59
C SER A 217 9.11 -1.27 11.85
N SER A 218 8.08 -2.08 12.08
CA SER A 218 6.80 -1.96 11.39
C SER A 218 5.62 -1.96 12.36
N HIS A 219 4.71 -1.02 12.19
CA HIS A 219 3.47 -0.89 12.95
C HIS A 219 2.27 -0.80 12.01
N ALA A 220 1.10 -1.25 12.46
CA ALA A 220 -0.13 -1.06 11.69
C ALA A 220 -0.43 0.45 11.54
N PHE A 221 -0.78 0.88 10.33
CA PHE A 221 -1.11 2.27 10.03
C PHE A 221 -2.61 2.45 9.82
N SER A 222 -3.26 3.13 10.77
CA SER A 222 -4.69 3.44 10.79
C SER A 222 -4.93 4.90 11.17
N HIS A 223 -4.56 5.83 10.30
CA HIS A 223 -4.85 7.26 10.51
C HIS A 223 -6.21 7.63 9.88
N PRO A 224 -7.11 8.35 10.58
CA PRO A 224 -8.43 8.71 10.04
C PRO A 224 -8.44 9.82 8.98
N SER A 225 -7.28 10.40 8.63
CA SER A 225 -7.25 11.60 7.78
C SER A 225 -7.42 11.22 6.32
N THR A 226 -8.39 11.84 5.67
CA THR A 226 -8.66 11.75 4.23
C THR A 226 -8.61 13.15 3.60
N PHE A 227 -8.56 13.21 2.26
CA PHE A 227 -8.63 14.49 1.55
C PHE A 227 -9.88 15.30 1.88
N ASP A 228 -10.98 14.64 2.26
CA ASP A 228 -12.24 15.31 2.63
C ASP A 228 -12.17 15.91 4.04
N THR A 229 -11.44 15.27 4.96
CA THR A 229 -11.22 15.80 6.33
C THR A 229 -10.18 16.91 6.42
N LEU A 230 -9.36 17.10 5.38
CA LEU A 230 -8.26 18.08 5.40
C LEU A 230 -8.77 19.51 5.23
N ALA A 231 -8.45 20.34 6.21
CA ALA A 231 -8.75 21.77 6.21
C ALA A 231 -7.76 22.57 5.36
N ILE A 232 -7.84 22.39 4.03
CA ILE A 232 -7.02 23.08 3.03
C ILE A 232 -7.89 23.63 1.90
N ASP A 233 -7.31 24.50 1.06
CA ASP A 233 -8.03 25.09 -0.07
C ASP A 233 -8.55 24.02 -1.03
N PRO A 234 -9.83 24.01 -1.43
CA PRO A 234 -10.37 22.99 -2.32
C PRO A 234 -9.65 22.90 -3.66
N ALA A 235 -9.21 24.02 -4.24
CA ALA A 235 -8.46 24.01 -5.49
C ALA A 235 -7.06 23.41 -5.30
N LEU A 236 -6.41 23.69 -4.17
CA LEU A 236 -5.13 23.08 -3.81
C LEU A 236 -5.30 21.57 -3.56
N ARG A 237 -6.32 21.18 -2.80
CA ARG A 237 -6.68 19.79 -2.49
C ARG A 237 -6.87 18.98 -3.76
N ASP A 238 -7.69 19.48 -4.69
CA ASP A 238 -8.05 18.79 -5.92
C ASP A 238 -6.83 18.72 -6.86
N GLY A 239 -6.02 19.79 -6.91
CA GLY A 239 -4.76 19.80 -7.66
C GLY A 239 -3.74 18.76 -7.16
N ILE A 240 -3.60 18.60 -5.84
CA ILE A 240 -2.73 17.57 -5.24
C ILE A 240 -3.29 16.17 -5.56
N ARG A 241 -4.60 15.96 -5.36
CA ARG A 241 -5.27 14.68 -5.63
C ARG A 241 -5.09 14.25 -7.09
N ASP A 242 -5.31 15.17 -8.03
CA ASP A 242 -5.18 14.89 -9.46
C ASP A 242 -3.75 14.57 -9.85
N ASP A 243 -2.75 15.27 -9.29
CA ASP A 243 -1.34 15.00 -9.56
C ASP A 243 -0.90 13.62 -9.04
N LEU A 244 -1.38 13.21 -7.87
CA LEU A 244 -1.12 11.89 -7.29
C LEU A 244 -1.76 10.77 -8.12
N LEU A 245 -3.04 10.91 -8.48
CA LEU A 245 -3.71 9.93 -9.34
C LEU A 245 -3.08 9.87 -10.73
N ARG A 246 -2.64 11.00 -11.26
CA ARG A 246 -1.88 11.10 -12.51
C ARG A 246 -0.53 10.39 -12.40
N PHE A 247 0.16 10.47 -11.27
CA PHE A 247 1.42 9.76 -11.02
C PHE A 247 1.23 8.23 -11.08
N VAL A 248 0.23 7.71 -10.37
CA VAL A 248 -0.07 6.26 -10.32
C VAL A 248 -0.44 5.71 -11.71
N ARG A 249 -1.25 6.45 -12.48
CA ARG A 249 -1.67 6.02 -13.82
C ARG A 249 -0.56 6.04 -14.89
N ARG A 250 0.62 6.61 -14.58
CA ARG A 250 1.66 6.92 -15.58
C ARG A 250 2.88 6.00 -15.57
N ARG A 251 2.79 4.81 -14.96
CA ARG A 251 3.86 3.80 -15.00
C ARG A 251 4.53 3.66 -16.37
N ASP A 252 3.75 3.40 -17.41
CA ASP A 252 4.27 3.19 -18.78
C ASP A 252 4.90 4.44 -19.37
N HIS A 253 4.44 5.63 -18.97
CA HIS A 253 5.02 6.89 -19.41
C HIS A 253 6.42 7.08 -18.83
N TYR A 254 6.62 6.77 -17.54
CA TYR A 254 7.94 6.78 -16.91
C TYR A 254 8.88 5.75 -17.56
N ALA A 255 8.39 4.54 -17.80
CA ALA A 255 9.14 3.47 -18.46
C ALA A 255 9.58 3.87 -19.88
N ARG A 256 8.66 4.40 -20.70
CA ARG A 256 8.98 4.89 -22.07
C ARG A 256 9.97 6.05 -22.06
N ALA A 257 9.91 6.91 -21.04
CA ALA A 257 10.84 8.03 -20.89
C ALA A 257 12.21 7.63 -20.31
N GLY A 258 12.40 6.36 -19.93
CA GLY A 258 13.64 5.88 -19.29
C GLY A 258 13.87 6.50 -17.91
N ARG A 259 12.79 6.90 -17.21
CA ARG A 259 12.87 7.55 -15.90
C ARG A 259 12.39 6.61 -14.80
N ALA A 260 13.02 6.68 -13.63
CA ALA A 260 12.55 5.99 -12.43
C ALA A 260 11.13 6.46 -12.06
N TRP A 261 10.24 5.54 -11.70
CA TRP A 261 8.84 5.82 -11.40
C TRP A 261 8.67 6.38 -9.98
N LYS A 262 9.14 7.61 -9.81
CA LYS A 262 9.15 8.34 -8.54
C LYS A 262 8.53 9.73 -8.70
N ARG A 263 8.09 10.31 -7.58
CA ARG A 263 7.68 11.72 -7.48
C ARG A 263 8.04 12.28 -6.11
N GLY A 264 8.63 13.48 -6.10
CA GLY A 264 8.99 14.18 -4.86
C GLY A 264 8.07 15.35 -4.54
N TYR A 265 7.64 15.45 -3.28
CA TYR A 265 6.85 16.55 -2.74
C TYR A 265 7.61 17.26 -1.62
N LEU A 266 7.48 18.58 -1.56
CA LEU A 266 7.93 19.41 -0.45
C LEU A 266 6.70 20.09 0.16
N LEU A 267 6.38 19.73 1.40
CA LEU A 267 5.33 20.38 2.19
C LEU A 267 5.99 21.43 3.09
N HIS A 268 5.59 22.69 2.96
CA HIS A 268 6.14 23.75 3.79
C HIS A 268 5.07 24.67 4.37
N GLY A 269 5.36 25.23 5.54
CA GLY A 269 4.48 26.18 6.22
C GLY A 269 4.61 26.11 7.74
N PRO A 270 3.93 27.00 8.48
CA PRO A 270 3.97 27.03 9.95
C PRO A 270 3.65 25.67 10.60
N PRO A 271 4.12 25.39 11.82
CA PRO A 271 3.66 24.24 12.59
C PRO A 271 2.14 24.29 12.79
N GLY A 272 1.46 23.14 12.89
CA GLY A 272 0.00 23.09 13.08
C GLY A 272 -0.86 23.29 11.82
N THR A 273 -0.26 23.32 10.63
CA THR A 273 -0.96 23.52 9.34
C THR A 273 -1.39 22.22 8.64
N GLY A 274 -1.22 21.07 9.29
CA GLY A 274 -1.69 19.77 8.76
C GLY A 274 -0.74 19.08 7.79
N LYS A 275 0.57 19.39 7.81
CA LYS A 275 1.60 18.71 6.98
C LYS A 275 1.55 17.18 7.15
N THR A 276 1.62 16.69 8.38
CA THR A 276 1.56 15.25 8.69
C THR A 276 0.18 14.65 8.38
N SER A 277 -0.90 15.41 8.61
CA SER A 277 -2.27 14.97 8.23
C SER A 277 -2.40 14.80 6.71
N LEU A 278 -1.78 15.68 5.91
CA LEU A 278 -1.75 15.55 4.45
C LEU A 278 -0.99 14.29 4.01
N ILE A 279 0.14 13.98 4.64
CA ILE A 279 0.88 12.74 4.40
C ILE A 279 0.00 11.51 4.66
N ALA A 280 -0.73 11.51 5.78
CA ALA A 280 -1.66 10.44 6.11
C ALA A 280 -2.79 10.31 5.07
N ALA A 281 -3.37 11.42 4.61
CA ALA A 281 -4.39 11.43 3.57
C ALA A 281 -3.86 10.92 2.22
N ILE A 282 -2.61 11.24 1.86
CA ILE A 282 -1.94 10.71 0.65
C ILE A 282 -1.76 9.20 0.76
N ALA A 283 -1.26 8.70 1.89
CA ALA A 283 -1.09 7.27 2.12
C ALA A 283 -2.44 6.52 2.07
N ASN A 284 -3.51 7.12 2.61
CA ASN A 284 -4.86 6.57 2.57
C ASN A 284 -5.45 6.57 1.16
N LEU A 285 -5.27 7.64 0.38
CA LEU A 285 -5.76 7.75 -1.00
C LEU A 285 -5.10 6.73 -1.93
N LEU A 286 -3.80 6.50 -1.75
CA LEU A 286 -3.00 5.67 -2.67
C LEU A 286 -2.80 4.23 -2.19
N GLU A 287 -3.21 3.92 -0.95
CA GLU A 287 -2.96 2.64 -0.28
C GLU A 287 -1.46 2.31 -0.13
N PHE A 288 -0.64 3.34 0.13
CA PHE A 288 0.82 3.20 0.26
C PHE A 288 1.22 2.91 1.71
N ASP A 289 2.31 2.17 1.86
CA ASP A 289 2.98 2.01 3.17
C ASP A 289 3.84 3.25 3.45
N ILE A 290 3.84 3.72 4.69
CA ILE A 290 4.61 4.90 5.10
C ILE A 290 5.96 4.45 5.64
N TYR A 291 7.03 5.11 5.20
CA TYR A 291 8.38 4.95 5.71
C TYR A 291 8.82 6.28 6.30
N ASP A 292 8.67 6.43 7.61
CA ASP A 292 9.13 7.57 8.37
C ASP A 292 10.64 7.42 8.60
N LEU A 293 11.41 8.25 7.90
CA LEU A 293 12.86 8.22 7.89
C LEU A 293 13.42 9.31 8.80
N GLU A 294 13.82 8.90 10.00
CA GLU A 294 14.53 9.75 10.94
C GLU A 294 16.00 9.87 10.53
N LEU A 295 16.36 10.98 9.88
CA LEU A 295 17.74 11.22 9.40
C LEU A 295 18.77 11.29 10.54
N THR A 296 18.37 11.73 11.73
CA THR A 296 19.24 11.84 12.91
C THR A 296 19.70 10.49 13.45
N ALA A 297 18.92 9.42 13.21
CA ALA A 297 19.23 8.08 13.67
C ALA A 297 20.13 7.29 12.71
N VAL A 298 20.44 7.81 11.52
CA VAL A 298 21.23 7.11 10.51
C VAL A 298 22.71 7.52 10.62
N GLY A 299 23.60 6.54 10.68
CA GLY A 299 25.03 6.75 10.98
C GLY A 299 25.89 7.18 9.79
N SER A 300 25.53 6.76 8.57
CA SER A 300 26.32 6.99 7.35
C SER A 300 25.46 7.05 6.08
N ASN A 301 26.03 7.56 4.98
CA ASN A 301 25.37 7.54 3.66
C ASN A 301 25.14 6.11 3.12
N SER A 302 25.99 5.15 3.49
CA SER A 302 25.80 3.73 3.14
C SER A 302 24.58 3.12 3.84
N ASP A 303 24.37 3.47 5.12
CA ASP A 303 23.21 2.99 5.88
C ASP A 303 21.92 3.58 5.33
N LEU A 304 21.94 4.88 5.02
CA LEU A 304 20.85 5.57 4.34
C LEU A 304 20.50 4.90 3.01
N ARG A 305 21.51 4.52 2.23
CA ARG A 305 21.31 3.77 0.99
C ARG A 305 20.69 2.39 1.25
N GLY A 306 21.16 1.65 2.25
CA GLY A 306 20.58 0.36 2.65
C GLY A 306 19.10 0.47 3.04
N LEU A 307 18.75 1.50 3.81
CA LEU A 307 17.37 1.81 4.17
C LEU A 307 16.51 2.08 2.94
N LEU A 308 16.96 2.97 2.05
CA LEU A 308 16.17 3.38 0.91
C LEU A 308 16.05 2.29 -0.17
N VAL A 309 17.05 1.40 -0.32
CA VAL A 309 16.96 0.21 -1.20
C VAL A 309 16.03 -0.85 -0.62
N SER A 310 16.02 -1.04 0.70
CA SER A 310 15.19 -2.07 1.34
C SER A 310 13.70 -1.74 1.39
N THR A 311 13.29 -0.50 1.10
CA THR A 311 11.86 -0.17 0.99
C THR A 311 11.16 -0.92 -0.14
N ARG A 312 9.85 -1.10 0.00
CA ARG A 312 9.01 -1.86 -0.94
C ARG A 312 8.37 -0.95 -2.00
N PRO A 313 7.91 -1.50 -3.14
CA PRO A 313 7.04 -0.76 -4.06
C PRO A 313 5.78 -0.24 -3.35
N LYS A 314 5.16 0.83 -3.87
CA LYS A 314 4.01 1.53 -3.26
C LYS A 314 4.34 2.01 -1.85
N SER A 315 5.49 2.67 -1.75
CA SER A 315 6.00 3.30 -0.53
C SER A 315 5.91 4.82 -0.61
N LEU A 316 5.53 5.42 0.52
CA LEU A 316 5.58 6.85 0.79
C LEU A 316 6.70 7.09 1.81
N ILE A 317 7.86 7.56 1.33
CA ILE A 317 8.99 7.89 2.21
C ILE A 317 8.81 9.31 2.71
N VAL A 318 8.81 9.47 4.03
CA VAL A 318 8.64 10.73 4.72
C VAL A 318 9.97 11.12 5.35
N VAL A 319 10.39 12.34 5.11
CA VAL A 319 11.57 12.94 5.74
C VAL A 319 11.09 14.22 6.42
N GLU A 320 10.89 14.14 7.73
CA GLU A 320 10.36 15.25 8.50
C GLU A 320 11.44 16.29 8.86
N ASP A 321 11.03 17.55 8.97
CA ASP A 321 11.80 18.69 9.49
C ASP A 321 13.24 18.79 8.94
N ILE A 322 13.35 18.82 7.61
CA ILE A 322 14.66 18.89 6.95
C ILE A 322 15.46 20.16 7.31
N ASP A 323 14.81 21.25 7.70
CA ASP A 323 15.47 22.47 8.19
C ASP A 323 16.14 22.31 9.56
N CYS A 324 15.56 21.49 10.45
CA CYS A 324 16.16 21.17 11.75
C CYS A 324 17.39 20.28 11.57
N SER A 325 17.33 19.33 10.62
CA SER A 325 18.45 18.42 10.33
C SER A 325 19.68 19.17 9.77
N LEU A 326 19.47 20.21 8.94
CA LEU A 326 20.54 21.04 8.36
C LEU A 326 21.42 21.71 9.42
N GLY A 327 20.83 22.23 10.49
CA GLY A 327 21.56 22.90 11.57
C GLY A 327 22.46 21.95 12.37
N LEU A 328 22.10 20.66 12.47
CA LEU A 328 22.92 19.64 13.13
C LEU A 328 24.14 19.25 12.28
N PHE A 329 23.99 19.21 10.96
CA PHE A 329 25.08 18.94 10.03
C PHE A 329 26.08 20.11 9.97
N ASP A 330 25.60 21.36 9.89
CA ASP A 330 26.45 22.55 9.76
C ASP A 330 27.18 22.94 11.07
N ARG A 331 26.56 22.72 12.24
CA ARG A 331 27.22 22.98 13.54
C ARG A 331 28.38 22.03 13.81
N THR A 332 28.31 20.80 13.32
CA THR A 332 29.38 19.83 13.58
C THR A 332 30.55 19.99 12.61
N GLU A 333 30.30 20.41 11.36
CA GLU A 333 31.36 20.85 10.43
C GLU A 333 32.23 21.94 11.07
N LYS A 334 31.61 22.94 11.71
CA LYS A 334 32.32 24.04 12.41
C LYS A 334 33.12 23.59 13.63
N LEU A 335 32.67 22.58 14.38
CA LEU A 335 33.48 21.97 15.44
C LEU A 335 34.66 21.16 14.87
N SER A 336 34.50 20.55 13.69
CA SER A 336 35.56 19.78 13.04
C SER A 336 36.57 20.65 12.25
N SER A 337 36.23 21.90 11.97
CA SER A 337 37.07 22.86 11.23
C SER A 337 37.65 23.98 12.11
N SER A 338 37.47 23.91 13.44
CA SER A 338 38.15 24.82 14.36
C SER A 338 39.62 24.41 14.48
N PRO A 339 40.61 25.25 14.09
CA PRO A 339 42.00 24.93 14.33
C PRO A 339 42.22 24.96 15.84
N LEU A 340 42.56 23.81 16.41
CA LEU A 340 43.08 23.70 17.77
C LEU A 340 44.20 24.74 17.92
N SER A 341 43.96 25.71 18.78
CA SER A 341 44.99 26.57 19.33
C SER A 341 46.08 25.68 19.90
N GLN A 342 47.29 25.85 19.37
CA GLN A 342 48.52 25.34 19.97
C GLN A 342 48.64 25.95 21.35
N ASP A 343 48.39 25.15 22.39
CA ASP A 343 49.09 25.30 23.64
C ASP A 343 49.43 23.89 24.14
N ALA A 344 50.73 23.71 24.35
CA ALA A 344 51.37 22.47 24.70
C ALA A 344 51.02 22.08 26.14
N ASP A 345 50.74 20.79 26.35
CA ASP A 345 51.41 20.09 27.43
C ASP A 345 51.56 18.59 27.12
N GLN A 346 52.75 18.09 27.42
CA GLN A 346 53.21 16.74 27.11
C GLN A 346 52.75 15.76 28.19
N SER A 347 52.16 14.64 27.82
CA SER A 347 52.35 13.38 28.55
C SER A 347 52.05 12.16 27.68
N GLU A 348 52.94 11.20 27.81
CA GLU A 348 53.20 10.06 26.93
C GLU A 348 52.24 8.86 27.07
N GLU A 349 52.27 8.03 26.03
CA GLU A 349 52.05 6.58 25.99
C GLU A 349 50.65 5.99 26.31
N ASP A 350 49.87 5.71 25.26
CA ASP A 350 49.09 4.47 25.19
C ASP A 350 49.08 3.91 23.76
N GLN A 351 49.18 2.59 23.65
CA GLN A 351 49.47 1.85 22.44
C GLN A 351 48.23 1.65 21.56
N GLY A 352 48.40 1.86 20.25
CA GLY A 352 47.89 0.93 19.25
C GLY A 352 46.38 0.90 18.96
N PHE A 353 45.76 2.03 18.67
CA PHE A 353 44.57 2.05 17.80
C PHE A 353 44.63 3.28 16.87
N PRO A 354 44.51 3.13 15.53
CA PRO A 354 44.35 4.29 14.66
C PRO A 354 43.06 5.00 15.05
N PRO A 355 43.01 6.35 15.06
CA PRO A 355 41.78 7.07 15.36
C PRO A 355 40.71 6.62 14.37
N HIS A 356 39.70 5.91 14.88
CA HIS A 356 38.60 5.41 14.07
C HIS A 356 38.07 6.55 13.22
N GLY A 357 38.10 6.30 11.91
CA GLY A 357 37.95 7.30 10.86
C GLY A 357 36.76 8.21 11.07
N ARG A 358 36.95 9.44 10.57
CA ARG A 358 35.94 10.44 10.25
C ARG A 358 34.68 9.72 9.71
N ARG A 359 33.71 9.42 10.59
CA ARG A 359 32.42 8.87 10.16
C ARG A 359 31.81 9.92 9.24
N GLU A 360 31.67 9.59 7.95
CA GLU A 360 30.96 10.43 7.00
C GLU A 360 29.54 10.61 7.51
N ARG A 361 29.31 11.73 8.21
CA ARG A 361 27.98 12.10 8.68
C ARG A 361 27.12 12.39 7.46
N ILE A 362 25.84 12.08 7.60
CA ILE A 362 24.86 12.23 6.54
C ILE A 362 24.76 13.70 6.17
N SER A 363 24.54 13.96 4.89
CA SER A 363 24.17 15.28 4.40
C SER A 363 22.84 15.18 3.67
N LEU A 364 22.07 16.27 3.61
CA LEU A 364 20.90 16.32 2.73
C LEU A 364 21.28 16.02 1.28
N SER A 365 22.48 16.40 0.85
CA SER A 365 23.04 16.04 -0.45
C SER A 365 23.16 14.52 -0.64
N GLY A 366 23.48 13.76 0.43
CA GLY A 366 23.49 12.30 0.43
C GLY A 366 22.11 11.68 0.20
N VAL A 367 21.08 12.19 0.90
CA VAL A 367 19.67 11.82 0.67
C VAL A 367 19.29 12.09 -0.79
N LEU A 368 19.61 13.27 -1.31
CA LEU A 368 19.27 13.64 -2.69
C LEU A 368 19.99 12.83 -3.76
N ASN A 369 21.28 12.54 -3.56
CA ASN A 369 22.05 11.70 -4.48
C ASN A 369 21.45 10.29 -4.55
N PHE A 370 20.86 9.81 -3.46
CA PHE A 370 20.07 8.59 -3.51
C PHE A 370 18.77 8.80 -4.29
N VAL A 371 18.01 9.85 -3.96
CA VAL A 371 16.72 10.14 -4.61
C VAL A 371 16.90 10.21 -6.12
N ASP A 372 17.98 10.81 -6.61
CA ASP A 372 18.25 11.05 -8.03
C ASP A 372 19.09 9.96 -8.72
N GLY A 373 19.80 9.14 -7.96
CA GLY A 373 20.77 8.18 -8.48
C GLY A 373 20.16 6.89 -9.04
N LEU A 374 21.04 6.01 -9.54
CA LEU A 374 20.67 4.70 -10.11
C LEU A 374 19.86 3.83 -9.14
N TRP A 375 20.10 3.97 -7.83
CA TRP A 375 19.40 3.27 -6.76
C TRP A 375 17.90 3.59 -6.67
N SER A 376 17.49 4.73 -7.23
CA SER A 376 16.08 5.11 -7.30
C SER A 376 15.25 4.17 -8.20
N SER A 377 15.90 3.49 -9.15
CA SER A 377 15.23 2.53 -10.05
C SER A 377 14.92 1.18 -9.40
N CYS A 378 15.53 0.87 -8.25
CA CYS A 378 15.53 -0.49 -7.69
C CYS A 378 14.19 -0.94 -7.08
N VAL A 379 13.27 -0.04 -6.70
CA VAL A 379 12.04 -0.44 -5.98
C VAL A 379 10.72 -0.07 -6.67
N GLY A 380 10.77 0.57 -7.85
CA GLY A 380 9.58 0.83 -8.66
C GLY A 380 8.76 2.05 -8.19
N GLU A 381 7.46 1.87 -7.97
CA GLU A 381 6.51 2.94 -7.63
C GLU A 381 6.78 3.51 -6.23
N ARG A 382 7.22 4.78 -6.15
CA ARG A 382 7.54 5.43 -4.87
C ARG A 382 7.21 6.92 -4.86
N LEU A 383 6.71 7.39 -3.73
CA LEU A 383 6.59 8.81 -3.39
C LEU A 383 7.59 9.18 -2.30
N ILE A 384 8.14 10.39 -2.38
CA ILE A 384 9.01 10.95 -1.34
C ILE A 384 8.45 12.31 -0.93
N VAL A 385 8.19 12.49 0.35
CA VAL A 385 7.65 13.72 0.92
C VAL A 385 8.65 14.28 1.92
N PHE A 386 9.02 15.53 1.72
CA PHE A 386 9.84 16.30 2.65
C PHE A 386 8.96 17.33 3.35
N THR A 387 9.12 17.50 4.66
CA THR A 387 8.44 18.58 5.40
C THR A 387 9.45 19.60 5.91
N THR A 388 9.06 20.89 5.89
CA THR A 388 9.87 21.95 6.49
C THR A 388 8.99 23.08 7.02
N ASN A 389 9.42 23.74 8.10
CA ASN A 389 8.77 24.97 8.54
C ASN A 389 9.36 26.22 7.88
N HIS A 390 10.57 26.12 7.31
CA HIS A 390 11.34 27.25 6.79
C HIS A 390 11.96 26.93 5.43
N VAL A 391 11.18 27.14 4.36
CA VAL A 391 11.62 26.88 2.98
C VAL A 391 12.82 27.73 2.55
N ASP A 392 12.97 28.92 3.14
CA ASP A 392 14.05 29.88 2.94
C ASP A 392 15.42 29.37 3.43
N ARG A 393 15.45 28.39 4.33
CA ARG A 393 16.68 27.78 4.85
C ARG A 393 17.21 26.64 3.99
N LEU A 394 16.49 26.24 2.95
CA LEU A 394 16.86 25.12 2.09
C LEU A 394 17.80 25.55 0.97
N ASP A 395 18.82 24.74 0.70
CA ASP A 395 19.68 24.91 -0.47
C ASP A 395 18.84 24.84 -1.77
N PRO A 396 18.91 25.85 -2.65
CA PRO A 396 18.23 25.84 -3.96
C PRO A 396 18.54 24.59 -4.83
N ALA A 397 19.66 23.90 -4.59
CA ALA A 397 20.00 22.64 -5.25
C ALA A 397 19.05 21.48 -4.89
N LEU A 398 18.37 21.54 -3.74
CA LEU A 398 17.30 20.60 -3.34
C LEU A 398 16.05 20.78 -4.19
N LEU A 399 15.78 22.01 -4.60
CA LEU A 399 14.54 22.43 -5.28
C LEU A 399 14.55 22.18 -6.79
N ARG A 400 15.56 21.47 -7.32
CA ARG A 400 15.67 21.18 -8.75
C ARG A 400 14.64 20.11 -9.17
N PRO A 401 14.06 20.22 -10.38
CA PRO A 401 13.18 19.20 -10.93
C PRO A 401 13.85 17.81 -10.97
N GLY A 402 13.09 16.75 -10.64
CA GLY A 402 13.57 15.38 -10.46
C GLY A 402 13.85 14.98 -9.01
N ARG A 403 13.91 15.96 -8.09
CA ARG A 403 14.10 15.77 -6.64
C ARG A 403 12.84 16.14 -5.86
N MET A 404 12.51 17.44 -5.82
CA MET A 404 11.30 17.99 -5.19
C MET A 404 10.45 18.65 -6.27
N ASP A 405 9.65 17.84 -6.98
CA ASP A 405 8.91 18.26 -8.17
C ASP A 405 7.72 19.15 -7.85
N CYS A 406 7.04 18.88 -6.73
CA CYS A 406 5.85 19.61 -6.31
C CYS A 406 6.10 20.28 -4.95
N LYS A 407 5.86 21.58 -4.87
CA LYS A 407 5.97 22.37 -3.63
C LYS A 407 4.57 22.78 -3.22
N ILE A 408 4.20 22.43 -1.99
CA ILE A 408 2.87 22.68 -1.45
C ILE A 408 3.06 23.54 -0.21
N GLU A 409 2.53 24.75 -0.27
CA GLU A 409 2.46 25.65 0.88
C GLU A 409 1.18 25.37 1.68
N LEU A 410 1.35 24.99 2.94
CA LEU A 410 0.27 24.83 3.90
C LEU A 410 0.27 26.04 4.84
N GLY A 411 -0.59 27.00 4.50
CA GLY A 411 -0.69 28.28 5.20
C GLY A 411 -1.62 28.28 6.40
N TYR A 412 -1.89 29.49 6.90
CA TYR A 412 -2.85 29.74 7.96
C TYR A 412 -4.29 29.39 7.55
N CYS A 413 -5.15 29.17 8.55
CA CYS A 413 -6.55 28.83 8.37
C CYS A 413 -7.30 29.99 7.70
N LYS A 414 -7.97 29.69 6.58
CA LYS A 414 -8.84 30.62 5.86
C LYS A 414 -10.28 30.12 5.89
N GLY A 415 -11.22 30.88 5.33
CA GLY A 415 -12.64 30.55 5.41
C GLY A 415 -13.00 29.14 4.92
N HIS A 416 -12.43 28.67 3.80
CA HIS A 416 -12.67 27.30 3.33
C HIS A 416 -12.22 26.24 4.36
N ALA A 417 -11.06 26.45 4.99
CA ALA A 417 -10.46 25.51 5.93
C ALA A 417 -11.26 25.51 7.22
N LEU A 418 -11.70 26.69 7.66
CA LEU A 418 -12.59 26.88 8.79
C LEU A 418 -13.92 26.14 8.60
N ARG A 419 -14.55 26.21 7.42
CA ARG A 419 -15.78 25.45 7.14
C ARG A 419 -15.58 23.95 7.21
N VAL A 420 -14.45 23.44 6.70
CA VAL A 420 -14.11 22.01 6.81
C VAL A 420 -13.92 21.61 8.27
N LEU A 421 -13.19 22.41 9.06
CA LEU A 421 -13.02 22.16 10.50
C LEU A 421 -14.37 22.22 11.23
N ALA A 422 -15.19 23.22 10.97
CA ALA A 422 -16.51 23.34 11.58
C ALA A 422 -17.38 22.13 11.26
N ASN A 423 -17.37 21.63 10.02
CA ASN A 423 -18.11 20.42 9.66
C ASN A 423 -17.59 19.18 10.42
N ASN A 424 -16.27 19.02 10.50
CA ASN A 424 -15.64 17.85 11.12
C ASN A 424 -15.82 17.80 12.65
N TYR A 425 -15.75 18.95 13.32
CA TYR A 425 -15.80 19.03 14.78
C TYR A 425 -17.20 19.32 15.32
N LEU A 426 -18.04 20.07 14.59
CA LEU A 426 -19.36 20.50 15.06
C LEU A 426 -20.52 19.65 14.49
N GLY A 427 -20.24 18.69 13.60
CA GLY A 427 -21.23 17.69 13.15
C GLY A 427 -22.38 18.26 12.33
N LEU A 428 -22.10 19.22 11.43
CA LEU A 428 -23.14 19.96 10.69
C LEU A 428 -23.83 19.15 9.57
N ALA A 429 -23.29 18.00 9.20
CA ALA A 429 -23.75 17.20 8.07
C ALA A 429 -24.65 16.01 8.46
N ASP A 430 -24.82 15.69 9.76
CA ASP A 430 -25.56 14.49 10.21
C ASP A 430 -26.89 14.80 10.91
N ASN A 431 -27.34 16.06 10.96
CA ASN A 431 -28.63 16.45 11.56
C ASN A 431 -29.78 16.51 10.53
N ASP A 432 -29.87 15.50 9.65
CA ASP A 432 -31.03 15.30 8.76
C ASP A 432 -32.14 14.43 9.40
N ASP A 433 -31.99 14.00 10.65
CA ASP A 433 -33.05 13.27 11.39
C ASP A 433 -33.76 14.19 12.43
N ASP A 434 -35.00 14.55 12.09
CA ASP A 434 -36.15 14.81 12.96
C ASP A 434 -36.32 16.14 13.74
N CYS A 435 -35.55 17.19 13.49
CA CYS A 435 -35.90 18.54 13.95
C CYS A 435 -35.53 19.59 12.88
N GLU A 436 -36.52 20.09 12.12
CA GLU A 436 -36.40 21.33 11.34
C GLU A 436 -35.79 22.43 12.24
N PRO A 437 -34.54 22.87 12.03
CA PRO A 437 -33.98 23.96 12.80
C PRO A 437 -34.79 25.19 12.44
N ALA A 438 -35.34 25.89 13.44
CA ALA A 438 -36.02 27.14 13.20
C ALA A 438 -35.13 28.05 12.34
N ASP A 439 -35.66 28.61 11.23
CA ASP A 439 -34.94 29.42 10.22
C ASP A 439 -33.92 30.45 10.80
N ASN A 440 -34.15 30.89 12.04
CA ASN A 440 -33.30 31.83 12.77
C ASN A 440 -31.92 31.27 13.19
N ASP A 441 -31.79 29.96 13.46
CA ASP A 441 -30.52 29.38 13.94
C ASP A 441 -29.52 29.28 12.79
N ARG A 442 -29.96 28.83 11.60
CA ARG A 442 -29.10 28.77 10.42
C ARG A 442 -28.57 30.14 10.00
N GLY A 443 -29.41 31.18 10.06
CA GLY A 443 -29.00 32.56 9.77
C GLY A 443 -27.91 33.06 10.73
N ARG A 444 -28.06 32.79 12.03
CA ARG A 444 -27.06 33.14 13.05
C ARG A 444 -25.75 32.37 12.87
N TYR A 445 -25.81 31.10 12.48
CA TYR A 445 -24.63 30.29 12.16
C TYR A 445 -23.85 30.93 11.01
N GLU A 446 -24.53 31.22 9.90
CA GLU A 446 -23.90 31.81 8.71
C GLU A 446 -23.35 33.22 8.98
N GLU A 447 -23.99 34.00 9.85
CA GLU A 447 -23.48 35.30 10.30
C GLU A 447 -22.16 35.17 11.08
N LEU A 448 -22.12 34.31 12.10
CA LEU A 448 -20.90 34.06 12.89
C LEU A 448 -19.79 33.44 12.05
N MET A 449 -20.14 32.53 11.14
CA MET A 449 -19.24 31.92 10.17
C MET A 449 -18.61 33.02 9.30
N GLY A 450 -19.43 33.90 8.70
CA GLY A 450 -18.94 35.00 7.87
C GLY A 450 -18.15 36.07 8.64
N GLU A 451 -18.41 36.27 9.94
CA GLU A 451 -17.57 37.11 10.80
C GLU A 451 -16.20 36.45 11.07
N ALA A 452 -16.19 35.18 11.47
CA ALA A 452 -14.94 34.43 11.71
C ALA A 452 -14.06 34.38 10.44
N GLU A 453 -14.66 34.18 9.26
CA GLU A 453 -13.95 34.20 7.98
C GLU A 453 -13.23 35.53 7.74
N ARG A 454 -13.92 36.66 7.96
CA ARG A 454 -13.33 38.00 7.81
C ARG A 454 -12.24 38.27 8.84
N LEU A 455 -12.39 37.78 10.07
CA LEU A 455 -11.39 37.96 11.12
C LEU A 455 -10.13 37.13 10.88
N LEU A 456 -10.25 35.93 10.29
CA LEU A 456 -9.10 35.09 9.93
C LEU A 456 -8.22 35.70 8.83
N ASP A 457 -8.76 36.57 7.98
CA ASP A 457 -7.95 37.32 7.00
C ASP A 457 -7.06 38.40 7.67
N GLU A 458 -7.43 38.87 8.87
CA GLU A 458 -6.65 39.85 9.65
C GLU A 458 -5.76 39.18 10.71
N VAL A 459 -6.20 38.05 11.28
CA VAL A 459 -5.53 37.35 12.38
C VAL A 459 -5.12 35.96 11.94
N HIS A 460 -3.81 35.73 11.91
CA HIS A 460 -3.23 34.47 11.48
C HIS A 460 -3.38 33.40 12.58
N LEU A 461 -4.31 32.46 12.39
CA LEU A 461 -4.41 31.23 13.19
C LEU A 461 -4.11 30.01 12.32
N THR A 462 -3.52 28.98 12.92
CA THR A 462 -3.34 27.70 12.24
C THR A 462 -4.61 26.85 12.32
N PRO A 463 -4.82 25.90 11.40
CA PRO A 463 -5.89 24.91 11.52
C PRO A 463 -5.89 24.19 12.87
N ALA A 464 -4.72 23.91 13.45
CA ALA A 464 -4.60 23.33 14.78
C ALA A 464 -5.14 24.25 15.89
N ASP A 465 -4.87 25.56 15.84
CA ASP A 465 -5.39 26.52 16.82
C ASP A 465 -6.93 26.59 16.77
N VAL A 466 -7.50 26.57 15.55
CA VAL A 466 -8.97 26.56 15.37
C VAL A 466 -9.58 25.25 15.87
N ALA A 467 -8.94 24.11 15.57
CA ALA A 467 -9.38 22.81 16.06
C ALA A 467 -9.36 22.75 17.60
N GLU A 468 -8.36 23.34 18.25
CA GLU A 468 -8.28 23.42 19.71
C GLU A 468 -9.46 24.19 20.32
N VAL A 469 -9.85 25.32 19.70
CA VAL A 469 -11.04 26.08 20.14
C VAL A 469 -12.30 25.23 20.05
N PHE A 470 -12.49 24.51 18.94
CA PHE A 470 -13.67 23.66 18.73
C PHE A 470 -13.71 22.46 19.67
N MET A 471 -12.59 21.74 19.86
CA MET A 471 -12.50 20.64 20.83
C MET A 471 -12.77 21.12 22.27
N GLY A 472 -12.35 22.34 22.61
CA GLY A 472 -12.63 22.96 23.90
C GLY A 472 -14.09 23.39 24.11
N CYS A 473 -14.98 23.13 23.14
CA CYS A 473 -16.42 23.41 23.15
C CYS A 473 -17.25 22.16 22.82
N ASP A 474 -16.66 20.97 22.91
CA ASP A 474 -17.35 19.71 22.65
C ASP A 474 -18.59 19.59 23.56
N GLY A 475 -19.78 19.58 22.95
CA GLY A 475 -21.08 19.47 23.64
C GLY A 475 -21.82 20.79 23.89
N ASP A 476 -21.19 21.95 23.68
CA ASP A 476 -21.82 23.28 23.87
C ASP A 476 -22.69 23.73 22.67
N GLY A 477 -22.61 22.99 21.55
CA GLY A 477 -23.30 23.28 20.31
C GLY A 477 -22.52 24.19 19.34
N ALA A 478 -22.84 24.09 18.04
CA ALA A 478 -22.07 24.74 16.98
C ALA A 478 -22.01 26.27 17.10
N HIS A 479 -23.10 26.89 17.57
CA HIS A 479 -23.18 28.33 17.78
C HIS A 479 -22.25 28.84 18.88
N ALA A 480 -22.18 28.14 20.00
CA ALA A 480 -21.33 28.53 21.12
C ALA A 480 -19.85 28.41 20.75
N ALA A 481 -19.48 27.33 20.05
CA ALA A 481 -18.11 27.12 19.55
C ALA A 481 -17.67 28.21 18.56
N LEU A 482 -18.53 28.57 17.60
CA LEU A 482 -18.25 29.66 16.66
C LEU A 482 -18.18 31.02 17.35
N GLN A 483 -19.08 31.30 18.29
CA GLN A 483 -19.05 32.55 19.06
C GLN A 483 -17.74 32.68 19.83
N LYS A 484 -17.30 31.61 20.51
CA LYS A 484 -16.01 31.60 21.22
C LYS A 484 -14.84 31.84 20.28
N LEU A 485 -14.85 31.24 19.09
CA LEU A 485 -13.82 31.49 18.07
C LEU A 485 -13.80 32.97 17.65
N VAL A 486 -14.96 33.57 17.40
CA VAL A 486 -15.08 35.00 17.06
C VAL A 486 -14.55 35.88 18.21
N ASP A 487 -14.87 35.56 19.45
CA ASP A 487 -14.42 36.30 20.64
C ASP A 487 -12.88 36.20 20.80
N ASP A 488 -12.31 35.01 20.61
CA ASP A 488 -10.87 34.77 20.65
C ASP A 488 -10.14 35.52 19.53
N LEU A 489 -10.69 35.51 18.31
CA LEU A 489 -10.17 36.24 17.16
C LEU A 489 -10.19 37.76 17.40
N ASN A 490 -11.31 38.29 17.92
CA ASN A 490 -11.42 39.71 18.26
C ASN A 490 -10.43 40.11 19.37
N THR A 491 -10.24 39.26 20.37
CA THR A 491 -9.24 39.48 21.43
C THR A 491 -7.82 39.54 20.86
N LYS A 492 -7.44 38.59 20.00
CA LYS A 492 -6.14 38.57 19.32
C LYS A 492 -5.96 39.78 18.39
N ARG A 493 -7.01 40.17 17.67
CA ARG A 493 -7.01 41.35 16.79
C ARG A 493 -6.76 42.64 17.57
N LEU A 494 -7.43 42.83 18.72
CA LEU A 494 -7.23 43.99 19.60
C LEU A 494 -5.81 44.01 20.18
N ALA A 495 -5.31 42.86 20.64
CA ALA A 495 -3.94 42.73 21.12
C ALA A 495 -2.91 43.11 20.04
N HIS A 496 -3.13 42.67 18.79
CA HIS A 496 -2.26 43.01 17.67
C HIS A 496 -2.27 44.52 17.35
N LYS A 497 -3.45 45.16 17.33
CA LYS A 497 -3.57 46.62 17.12
C LYS A 497 -2.87 47.42 18.22
N CYS A 498 -3.02 47.01 19.48
CA CYS A 498 -2.33 47.63 20.62
C CYS A 498 -0.81 47.45 20.59
N ALA A 499 -0.31 46.32 20.05
CA ALA A 499 1.13 46.09 19.89
C ALA A 499 1.73 46.99 18.80
N VAL A 500 1.02 47.14 17.67
CA VAL A 500 1.46 48.00 16.55
C VAL A 500 1.46 49.47 16.95
N SER A 501 0.45 49.94 17.69
CA SER A 501 0.42 51.32 18.17
C SER A 501 1.57 51.64 19.14
N LYS A 502 1.99 50.68 19.97
CA LYS A 502 3.14 50.85 20.87
C LYS A 502 4.50 50.81 20.17
N ALA A 503 4.60 50.14 19.02
CA ALA A 503 5.83 50.07 18.24
C ALA A 503 6.05 51.28 17.32
N GLY A 504 5.00 52.06 17.03
CA GLY A 504 5.08 53.29 16.23
C GLY A 504 5.39 54.57 17.02
N ASP A 505 5.37 54.52 18.36
CA ASP A 505 5.70 55.62 19.27
C ASP A 505 7.17 55.57 19.79
N VAL A 506 8.01 54.72 19.21
CA VAL A 506 9.47 54.62 19.45
C VAL A 506 10.19 54.91 18.15
#